data_AF-A0A2U2BVY9-F1
#
_entry.id   AF-A0A2U2BVY9-F1
#
_cell.length_a   1.000
_cell.length_b   1.000
_cell.length_c   1.000
_cell.angle_alpha   90.00
_cell.angle_beta   90.00
_cell.angle_gamma   90.00
#
_symmetry.space_group_name_H-M   'P 1'
#
loop_
_entity.id
_entity.type
_entity.pdbx_description
1 polymer ?
#
loop_
_entity_poly.entity_id
_entity_poly.type
_entity_poly.pdbx_seq_one_letter_code
_entity_poly.pdbx_strand_id
1 'polypeptide(L)'
;MEFEWDEAKDRANRAKHGIGFEEAARVFLAAHVTVAARPGPDGEARWKVLGPLKRGMIAAVIHTDRQGRIRIISARPAKRRERRIYYGTDSPGQT
;
A
#
# COMPACT_ATOMS: atom_id res chain seq x y z
N MET A 1 -4.41 13.31 -7.63
CA MET A 1 -4.67 11.86 -7.56
C MET A 1 -6.00 11.68 -6.87
N GLU A 2 -6.90 10.92 -7.48
CA GLU A 2 -8.16 10.52 -6.85
C GLU A 2 -7.99 9.15 -6.22
N PHE A 3 -8.47 8.99 -4.99
CA PHE A 3 -8.43 7.74 -4.25
C PHE A 3 -9.84 7.24 -4.00
N GLU A 4 -10.01 5.93 -4.08
CA GLU A 4 -11.27 5.27 -3.73
C GLU A 4 -11.01 4.02 -2.90
N TRP A 5 -12.00 3.63 -2.11
CA TRP A 5 -11.99 2.38 -1.37
C TRP A 5 -13.43 2.01 -0.96
N ASP A 6 -13.59 0.78 -0.50
CA ASP A 6 -14.81 0.34 0.15
C ASP A 6 -14.75 0.71 1.65
N GLU A 7 -15.78 1.40 2.15
CA GLU A 7 -15.84 1.87 3.54
C GLU A 7 -15.87 0.73 4.57
N ALA A 8 -16.50 -0.41 4.24
CA ALA A 8 -16.48 -1.57 5.11
C ALA A 8 -15.08 -2.22 5.14
N LYS A 9 -14.37 -2.21 4.01
CA LYS A 9 -12.96 -2.62 3.95
C LYS A 9 -12.06 -1.69 4.74
N ASP A 10 -12.25 -0.37 4.69
CA ASP A 10 -11.46 0.57 5.49
C ASP A 10 -11.64 0.28 6.98
N ARG A 11 -12.89 0.17 7.46
CA ARG A 11 -13.17 -0.13 8.87
C ARG A 11 -12.53 -1.45 9.31
N ALA A 12 -12.66 -2.50 8.51
CA ALA A 12 -12.04 -3.79 8.80
C ALA A 12 -10.50 -3.73 8.78
N ASN A 13 -9.92 -2.99 7.83
CA ASN A 13 -8.48 -2.81 7.73
C ASN A 13 -7.94 -2.03 8.94
N ARG A 14 -8.61 -0.96 9.33
CA ARG A 14 -8.27 -0.15 10.51
C ARG A 14 -8.31 -0.98 11.78
N ALA A 15 -9.37 -1.77 11.98
CA ALA A 15 -9.48 -2.67 13.13
C ALA A 15 -8.35 -3.71 13.18
N LYS A 16 -7.96 -4.25 12.02
CA LYS A 16 -6.94 -5.31 11.93
C LYS A 16 -5.49 -4.80 11.97
N HIS A 17 -5.23 -3.63 11.39
CA HIS A 17 -3.88 -3.15 11.09
C HIS A 17 -3.54 -1.79 11.69
N GLY A 18 -4.52 -1.10 12.29
CA GLY A 18 -4.34 0.22 12.89
C GLY A 18 -4.14 1.35 11.89
N ILE A 19 -4.29 1.10 10.59
CA ILE A 19 -4.11 2.08 9.52
C ILE A 19 -5.41 2.20 8.73
N GLY A 20 -5.96 3.41 8.65
CA GLY A 20 -7.08 3.74 7.75
C GLY A 20 -6.59 4.08 6.35
N PHE A 21 -7.43 3.91 5.34
CA PHE A 21 -7.11 4.13 3.93
C PHE A 21 -6.89 5.60 3.58
N GLU A 22 -7.58 6.52 4.24
CA GLU A 22 -7.29 7.95 4.10
C GLU A 22 -5.87 8.29 4.58
N GLU A 23 -5.42 7.70 5.69
CA GLU A 23 -4.03 7.85 6.15
C GLU A 23 -3.08 7.13 5.19
N ALA A 24 -3.41 5.91 4.77
CA ALA A 24 -2.61 5.12 3.86
C ALA A 24 -2.39 5.83 2.51
N ALA A 25 -3.36 6.59 2.00
CA ALA A 25 -3.23 7.36 0.77
C ALA A 25 -2.07 8.39 0.82
N ARG A 26 -1.66 8.81 2.03
CA ARG A 26 -0.54 9.74 2.19
C ARG A 26 0.80 9.15 1.79
N VAL A 27 0.95 7.82 1.67
CA VAL A 27 2.20 7.23 1.16
C VAL A 27 2.55 7.71 -0.25
N PHE A 28 1.54 8.05 -1.06
CA PHE A 28 1.71 8.54 -2.42
C PHE A 28 2.17 10.00 -2.48
N LEU A 29 2.12 10.72 -1.35
CA LEU A 29 2.54 12.13 -1.25
C LEU A 29 4.01 12.27 -0.83
N ALA A 30 4.69 11.17 -0.56
CA ALA A 30 6.08 11.13 -0.14
C ALA A 30 6.91 10.25 -1.09
N ALA A 31 8.24 10.26 -0.90
CA ALA A 31 9.12 9.30 -1.56
C ALA A 31 8.66 7.88 -1.19
N HIS A 32 8.42 7.06 -2.21
CA HIS A 32 7.89 5.72 -2.06
C HIS A 32 8.49 4.76 -3.09
N VAL A 33 8.39 3.47 -2.80
CA VAL A 33 8.81 2.38 -3.69
C VAL A 33 7.58 1.58 -4.09
N THR A 34 7.38 1.42 -5.39
CA THR A 34 6.29 0.60 -5.93
C THR A 34 6.84 -0.72 -6.45
N VAL A 35 6.19 -1.83 -6.09
CA VAL A 35 6.52 -3.18 -6.57
C VAL A 35 5.26 -3.90 -6.99
N ALA A 36 5.39 -4.84 -7.92
CA ALA A 36 4.28 -5.71 -8.30
C ALA A 36 3.78 -6.50 -7.08
N ALA A 37 2.46 -6.66 -6.99
CA ALA A 37 1.82 -7.52 -6.02
C ALA A 37 1.13 -8.68 -6.74
N ARG A 38 0.74 -9.70 -5.97
CA ARG A 38 -0.08 -10.79 -6.51
C ARG A 38 -1.37 -10.21 -7.09
N PRO A 39 -1.76 -10.56 -8.33
CA PRO A 39 -3.02 -10.14 -8.92
C PRO A 39 -4.23 -10.49 -8.04
N GLY A 40 -5.33 -9.78 -8.27
CA GLY A 40 -6.61 -10.09 -7.66
C GLY A 40 -7.16 -11.47 -8.06
N PRO A 41 -8.16 -11.98 -7.34
CA PRO A 41 -8.84 -13.24 -7.71
C PRO A 41 -9.48 -13.21 -9.10
N ASP A 42 -9.81 -12.02 -9.57
CA ASP A 42 -10.35 -11.67 -10.88
C ASP A 42 -9.27 -11.42 -11.94
N GLY A 43 -8.00 -11.59 -11.60
CA GLY A 43 -6.86 -11.29 -12.48
C GLY A 43 -6.48 -9.81 -12.54
N GLU A 44 -7.13 -8.95 -11.77
CA GLU A 44 -6.83 -7.51 -11.74
C GLU A 44 -5.38 -7.26 -11.28
N ALA A 45 -4.64 -6.45 -12.03
CA ALA A 45 -3.29 -6.07 -11.67
C ALA A 45 -3.29 -5.31 -10.35
N ARG A 46 -2.37 -5.69 -9.45
CA ARG A 46 -2.22 -5.05 -8.14
C ARG A 46 -0.78 -4.67 -7.90
N TRP A 47 -0.62 -3.58 -7.19
CA TRP A 47 0.67 -3.00 -6.85
C TRP A 47 0.76 -2.82 -5.35
N LYS A 48 1.99 -2.92 -4.85
CA LYS A 48 2.31 -2.59 -3.47
C LYS A 48 3.19 -1.36 -3.43
N VAL A 49 2.72 -0.33 -2.74
CA VAL A 49 3.51 0.85 -2.40
C VAL A 49 4.06 0.70 -1.00
N LEU A 50 5.36 0.96 -0.87
CA LEU A 50 6.07 1.08 0.39
C LEU A 50 6.43 2.55 0.58
N GLY A 51 5.94 3.15 1.65
CA GLY A 51 6.18 4.58 1.89
C GLY A 51 5.98 4.97 3.35
N PRO A 52 6.50 6.14 3.75
CA PRO A 52 6.39 6.62 5.11
C PRO A 52 4.99 7.16 5.38
N LEU A 53 4.50 6.92 6.59
CA LEU A 53 3.38 7.62 7.20
C LEU A 53 3.87 8.49 8.36
N LYS A 54 2.94 9.16 9.04
CA LYS A 54 3.27 9.95 10.24
C LYS A 54 4.00 9.07 11.28
N ARG A 55 4.82 9.72 12.11
CA ARG A 55 5.58 9.07 13.21
C ARG A 55 6.66 8.06 12.76
N GLY A 56 7.12 8.15 11.51
CA GLY A 56 8.24 7.34 11.01
C GLY A 56 7.90 5.88 10.67
N MET A 57 6.63 5.50 10.73
CA MET A 57 6.17 4.17 10.33
C MET A 57 6.23 4.04 8.80
N ILE A 58 6.81 2.95 8.29
CA ILE A 58 6.68 2.58 6.88
C ILE A 58 5.44 1.71 6.72
N ALA A 59 4.55 2.11 5.83
CA ALA A 59 3.36 1.34 5.46
C ALA A 59 3.59 0.58 4.15
N ALA A 60 2.92 -0.56 4.03
CA ALA A 60 2.73 -1.29 2.80
C ALA A 60 1.26 -1.18 2.39
N VAL A 61 1.00 -0.58 1.23
CA VAL A 61 -0.33 -0.31 0.70
C VAL A 61 -0.53 -1.10 -0.58
N ILE A 62 -1.54 -1.97 -0.62
CA ILE A 62 -1.98 -2.66 -1.83
C ILE A 62 -3.04 -1.83 -2.51
N HIS A 63 -2.85 -1.55 -3.80
CA HIS A 63 -3.79 -0.82 -4.63
C HIS A 63 -3.88 -1.41 -6.03
N THR A 64 -4.88 -0.97 -6.76
CA THR A 64 -5.00 -1.13 -8.21
C THR A 64 -5.34 0.22 -8.82
N ASP A 65 -5.01 0.39 -10.10
CA ASP A 65 -5.31 1.59 -10.86
C ASP A 65 -6.54 1.33 -11.74
N ARG A 66 -7.61 2.09 -11.51
CA ARG A 66 -8.87 1.96 -12.26
C ARG A 66 -9.29 3.31 -12.79
N GLN A 67 -9.34 3.46 -14.11
CA GLN A 67 -9.85 4.68 -14.76
C GLN A 67 -9.20 5.98 -14.23
N GLY A 68 -7.89 5.94 -13.95
CA GLY A 68 -7.14 7.09 -13.41
C GLY A 68 -7.29 7.31 -11.90
N ARG A 69 -7.98 6.42 -11.19
CA ARG A 69 -8.12 6.43 -9.72
C ARG A 69 -7.31 5.32 -9.08
N ILE A 70 -6.77 5.61 -7.90
CA ILE A 70 -6.07 4.63 -7.06
C ILE A 70 -7.09 4.01 -6.11
N ARG A 71 -7.42 2.73 -6.31
CA ARG A 71 -8.29 1.99 -5.41
C ARG A 71 -7.47 1.28 -4.35
N ILE A 72 -7.58 1.72 -3.11
CA ILE A 72 -6.87 1.11 -1.97
C ILE A 72 -7.62 -0.16 -1.53
N ILE A 73 -6.88 -1.26 -1.43
CA ILE A 73 -7.41 -2.59 -1.10
C ILE A 73 -6.98 -3.04 0.30
N SER A 74 -5.75 -2.72 0.70
CA SER A 74 -5.20 -3.05 2.02
C SER A 74 -4.09 -2.09 2.40
N ALA A 75 -3.98 -1.80 3.70
CA ALA A 75 -2.88 -1.02 4.26
C ALA A 75 -2.43 -1.64 5.59
N ARG A 76 -1.13 -1.81 5.77
CA ARG A 76 -0.56 -2.34 7.02
C ARG A 76 0.85 -1.81 7.25
N PRO A 77 1.38 -1.92 8.48
CA PRO A 77 2.80 -1.72 8.71
C PRO A 77 3.63 -2.63 7.79
N ALA A 78 4.68 -2.06 7.18
CA ALA A 78 5.59 -2.79 6.34
C ALA A 78 6.36 -3.84 7.17
N LYS A 79 6.51 -5.05 6.63
CA LYS A 79 7.32 -6.11 7.25
C LYS A 79 8.80 -5.72 7.26
N ARG A 80 9.61 -6.40 8.07
CA ARG A 80 11.07 -6.14 8.15
C ARG A 80 11.75 -6.12 6.77
N ARG A 81 11.44 -7.09 5.91
CA ARG A 81 11.97 -7.14 4.54
C ARG A 81 11.49 -5.98 3.67
N GLU A 82 10.21 -5.62 3.76
CA GLU A 82 9.65 -4.50 2.99
C GLU A 82 10.30 -3.17 3.42
N ARG A 83 10.57 -2.98 4.73
CA ARG A 83 11.34 -1.82 5.19
C ARG A 83 12.75 -1.80 4.60
N ARG A 84 13.43 -2.95 4.53
CA ARG A 84 14.75 -3.03 3.88
C ARG A 84 14.69 -2.62 2.40
N ILE A 85 13.67 -3.08 1.68
CA ILE A 85 13.42 -2.68 0.28
C ILE A 85 13.24 -1.16 0.18
N TYR A 86 12.41 -0.57 1.03
CA TYR A 86 12.18 0.88 1.04
C TYR A 86 13.48 1.68 1.29
N TYR A 87 14.31 1.26 2.25
CA TYR A 87 15.58 1.93 2.55
C TYR A 87 16.72 1.58 1.58
N GLY A 88 16.46 0.80 0.51
CA GLY A 88 17.49 0.41 -0.46
C GLY A 88 18.52 -0.59 0.07
N THR A 89 18.22 -1.29 1.17
CA THR A 89 19.08 -2.33 1.78
C THR A 89 18.70 -3.75 1.36
N ASP A 90 17.72 -3.90 0.47
CA ASP A 90 17.36 -5.14 -0.22
C ASP A 90 16.78 -4.79 -1.59
N SER A 91 17.15 -5.50 -2.65
CA SER A 91 16.49 -5.33 -3.94
C SER A 91 15.13 -6.04 -3.92
N PRO A 92 14.07 -5.45 -4.48
CA PRO A 92 12.81 -6.15 -4.66
C PRO A 92 13.03 -7.32 -5.63
N GLY A 93 13.21 -8.52 -5.09
CA GLY A 93 13.33 -9.73 -5.88
C GLY A 93 12.12 -9.91 -6.79
N GLN A 94 12.37 -10.03 -8.09
CA GLN A 94 11.38 -10.42 -9.10
C GLN A 94 10.91 -11.84 -8.73
N THR A 95 9.64 -12.01 -8.39
CA THR A 95 9.01 -13.33 -8.22
C THR A 95 7.80 -13.40 -9.10
#